data_AF-A0AAD7DJH9-F1
#
_entry.id   AF-A0AAD7DJH9-F1
#
_cell.length_a   1.000
_cell.length_b   1.000
_cell.length_c   1.000
_cell.angle_alpha   90.00
_cell.angle_beta   90.00
_cell.angle_gamma   90.00
#
_symmetry.space_group_name_H-M   'P 1'
#
loop_
_entity.id
_entity.type
_entity.pdbx_description
1 polymer ?
#
loop_
_entity_poly.entity_id
_entity_poly.type
_entity_poly.pdbx_seq_one_letter_code
_entity_poly.pdbx_strand_id
1 'polypeptide(L)'
;KNPIYLFYDPVPKNSEGDTGKAGDKHYKCRHGNRKIITITKLMRHNVGKLTTHLKNDLPIMYRLFLALYTRKDQPPTQGEIDLARGNVPADGEAAKAYLGKVENAASSILKSLERQAKKAQGDFDQEIFNNLLAEWIVACDQPFDAVEKPEFIRLMD
;
A
#
# COMPACT_ATOMS: atom_id res chain seq x y z
N LYS A 1 -5.81 -8.55 -13.67
CA LYS A 1 -7.26 -8.24 -13.45
C LYS A 1 -7.36 -7.41 -12.17
N ASN A 2 -8.14 -6.32 -12.12
CA ASN A 2 -8.13 -5.43 -10.95
C ASN A 2 -8.72 -6.14 -9.70
N PRO A 3 -7.99 -6.25 -8.56
CA PRO A 3 -8.46 -6.93 -7.35
C PRO A 3 -9.71 -6.31 -6.72
N ILE A 4 -10.04 -5.06 -7.07
CA ILE A 4 -11.23 -4.36 -6.54
C ILE A 4 -12.51 -5.17 -6.73
N TYR A 5 -12.61 -5.93 -7.83
CA TYR A 5 -13.79 -6.74 -8.13
C TYR A 5 -13.93 -7.97 -7.23
N LEU A 6 -12.92 -8.34 -6.43
CA LEU A 6 -13.06 -9.40 -5.42
C LEU A 6 -14.01 -8.99 -4.30
N PHE A 7 -14.08 -7.69 -4.01
CA PHE A 7 -14.88 -7.11 -2.92
C PHE A 7 -16.35 -6.87 -3.29
N TYR A 8 -16.71 -7.10 -4.56
CA TYR A 8 -18.05 -6.82 -5.07
C TYR A 8 -18.61 -8.01 -5.87
N ASP A 9 -19.94 -8.14 -5.85
CA ASP A 9 -20.69 -9.02 -6.74
C ASP A 9 -21.30 -8.20 -7.88
N PRO A 10 -21.18 -8.65 -9.14
CA PRO A 10 -21.95 -8.06 -10.21
C PRO A 10 -23.44 -8.35 -9.97
N VAL A 11 -24.27 -7.32 -10.06
CA VAL A 11 -25.73 -7.43 -9.91
C VAL A 11 -26.44 -6.80 -11.11
N PRO A 12 -27.63 -7.30 -11.48
CA PRO A 12 -28.35 -6.81 -12.67
C PRO A 12 -29.06 -5.48 -12.44
N LYS A 13 -29.22 -5.06 -11.18
CA LYS A 13 -30.03 -3.91 -10.77
C LYS A 13 -29.23 -2.93 -9.92
N ASN A 14 -29.55 -1.65 -10.03
CA ASN A 14 -29.02 -0.58 -9.19
C ASN A 14 -29.64 -0.60 -7.77
N SER A 15 -29.33 0.40 -6.95
CA SER A 15 -29.89 0.55 -5.59
C SER A 15 -31.41 0.79 -5.55
N GLU A 16 -32.01 1.23 -6.65
CA GLU A 16 -33.44 1.53 -6.79
C GLU A 16 -34.24 0.35 -7.37
N GLY A 17 -33.54 -0.70 -7.85
CA GLY A 17 -34.15 -1.88 -8.45
C GLY A 17 -34.23 -1.83 -9.98
N ASP A 18 -33.70 -0.78 -10.61
CA ASP A 18 -33.68 -0.58 -12.05
C ASP A 18 -32.43 -1.16 -12.71
N THR A 19 -32.55 -1.55 -13.97
CA THR A 19 -31.43 -2.05 -14.79
C THR A 19 -30.51 -0.94 -15.31
N GLY A 20 -30.78 0.32 -14.97
CA GLY A 20 -30.00 1.47 -15.46
C GLY A 20 -30.06 1.63 -16.98
N LYS A 21 -29.10 2.39 -17.53
CA LYS A 21 -28.99 2.61 -18.98
C LYS A 21 -28.19 1.47 -19.63
N ALA A 22 -28.41 1.25 -20.93
CA ALA A 22 -27.67 0.26 -21.69
C ALA A 22 -26.14 0.49 -21.60
N GLY A 23 -25.45 -0.48 -21.00
CA GLY A 23 -23.99 -0.45 -20.78
C GLY A 23 -23.56 -0.06 -19.37
N ASP A 24 -24.49 0.25 -18.47
CA ASP A 24 -24.20 0.41 -17.04
C ASP A 24 -23.91 -0.94 -16.38
N LYS A 25 -23.02 -0.95 -15.40
CA LYS A 25 -22.68 -2.14 -14.61
C LYS A 25 -22.88 -1.84 -13.13
N HIS A 26 -23.58 -2.71 -12.43
CA HIS A 26 -23.87 -2.55 -11.01
C HIS A 26 -23.08 -3.57 -10.18
N TYR A 27 -22.52 -3.10 -9.08
CA TYR A 27 -21.65 -3.87 -8.20
C TYR A 27 -22.14 -3.74 -6.77
N LYS A 28 -22.52 -4.86 -6.15
CA LYS A 28 -22.94 -4.92 -4.76
C LYS A 28 -21.76 -5.24 -3.88
N CYS A 29 -21.49 -4.43 -2.86
CA CYS A 29 -20.41 -4.73 -1.93
C CYS A 29 -20.72 -6.01 -1.14
N ARG A 30 -19.71 -6.87 -0.96
CA ARG A 30 -19.82 -8.10 -0.16
C ARG A 30 -19.73 -7.83 1.35
N HIS A 31 -19.27 -6.64 1.74
CA HIS A 31 -18.97 -6.24 3.10
C HIS A 31 -19.86 -5.09 3.58
N GLY A 32 -20.01 -4.95 4.90
CA GLY A 32 -20.77 -3.87 5.54
C GLY A 32 -22.23 -3.79 5.08
N ASN A 33 -22.68 -2.58 4.76
CA ASN A 33 -24.07 -2.28 4.34
C ASN A 33 -24.45 -2.81 2.96
N ARG A 34 -23.58 -3.59 2.30
CA ARG A 34 -23.81 -4.21 0.98
C ARG A 34 -24.31 -3.23 -0.09
N LYS A 35 -23.77 -2.01 -0.05
CA LYS A 35 -24.13 -0.90 -0.94
C LYS A 35 -23.95 -1.30 -2.41
N ILE A 36 -24.92 -0.93 -3.24
CA ILE A 36 -24.84 -1.13 -4.69
C ILE A 36 -24.25 0.13 -5.33
N ILE A 37 -23.21 -0.05 -6.14
CA ILE A 37 -22.51 1.02 -6.84
C ILE A 37 -22.64 0.79 -8.34
N THR A 38 -23.13 1.80 -9.04
CA THR A 38 -23.23 1.80 -10.50
C THR A 38 -22.00 2.45 -11.13
N ILE A 39 -21.34 1.72 -12.01
CA ILE A 39 -20.34 2.26 -12.94
C ILE A 39 -21.06 2.47 -14.27
N THR A 40 -21.25 3.74 -14.63
CA THR A 40 -21.96 4.07 -15.87
C THR A 40 -21.05 3.87 -17.08
N LYS A 41 -21.64 3.65 -18.27
CA LYS A 41 -20.87 3.51 -19.52
C LYS A 41 -19.90 4.68 -19.77
N LEU A 42 -20.33 5.91 -19.46
CA LEU A 42 -19.54 7.14 -19.61
C LEU A 42 -18.28 7.15 -18.74
N MET A 43 -18.26 6.40 -17.64
CA MET A 43 -17.14 6.33 -16.73
C MET A 43 -15.99 5.45 -17.25
N ARG A 44 -16.10 4.84 -18.45
CA ARG A 44 -15.04 4.02 -19.07
C ARG A 44 -14.43 2.97 -18.12
N HIS A 45 -15.27 2.31 -17.32
CA HIS A 45 -14.83 1.34 -16.30
C HIS A 45 -13.97 1.91 -15.16
N ASN A 46 -14.05 3.22 -14.90
CA ASN A 46 -13.39 3.84 -13.76
C ASN A 46 -13.91 3.23 -12.45
N VAL A 47 -13.01 2.57 -11.72
CA VAL A 47 -13.28 1.90 -10.44
C VAL A 47 -13.15 2.83 -9.23
N GLY A 48 -12.88 4.12 -9.45
CA GLY A 48 -12.66 5.10 -8.39
C GLY A 48 -13.81 5.16 -7.39
N LYS A 49 -15.07 5.04 -7.84
CA LYS A 49 -16.23 4.96 -6.93
C LYS A 49 -16.17 3.73 -6.00
N LEU A 50 -15.75 2.57 -6.52
CA LEU A 50 -15.59 1.34 -5.73
C LEU A 50 -14.45 1.49 -4.72
N THR A 51 -13.36 2.12 -5.13
CA THR A 51 -12.19 2.37 -4.28
C THR A 51 -12.52 3.37 -3.17
N THR A 52 -13.18 4.48 -3.48
CA THR A 52 -13.59 5.50 -2.50
C THR A 52 -14.57 4.93 -1.48
N HIS A 53 -15.53 4.11 -1.92
CA HIS A 53 -16.44 3.41 -1.02
C HIS A 53 -15.69 2.53 -0.02
N LEU A 54 -14.76 1.68 -0.50
CA LEU A 54 -13.95 0.86 0.39
C LEU A 54 -13.14 1.72 1.36
N LYS A 55 -12.52 2.81 0.89
CA LYS A 55 -11.68 3.68 1.72
C LYS A 55 -12.46 4.32 2.87
N ASN A 56 -13.67 4.80 2.61
CA ASN A 56 -14.45 5.57 3.57
C ASN A 56 -15.26 4.66 4.50
N ASP A 57 -15.96 3.67 3.94
CA ASP A 57 -16.95 2.89 4.68
C ASP A 57 -16.34 1.61 5.27
N LEU A 58 -15.24 1.10 4.68
CA LEU A 58 -14.60 -0.17 5.06
C LEU A 58 -13.06 -0.07 5.08
N PRO A 59 -12.46 0.76 5.96
CA PRO A 59 -11.02 1.04 5.93
C PRO A 59 -10.13 -0.22 5.99
N ILE A 60 -10.56 -1.26 6.70
CA ILE A 60 -9.85 -2.55 6.79
C ILE A 60 -9.80 -3.25 5.42
N MET A 61 -10.93 -3.31 4.71
CA MET A 61 -11.00 -3.93 3.39
C MET A 61 -10.25 -3.10 2.35
N TYR A 62 -10.21 -1.78 2.52
CA TYR A 62 -9.38 -0.92 1.69
C TYR A 62 -7.88 -1.20 1.86
N ARG A 63 -7.40 -1.45 3.09
CA ARG A 63 -6.00 -1.86 3.33
C ARG A 63 -5.67 -3.18 2.63
N LEU A 64 -6.58 -4.17 2.71
CA LEU A 64 -6.43 -5.43 1.98
C LEU A 64 -6.39 -5.19 0.47
N PHE A 65 -7.30 -4.38 -0.07
CA PHE A 65 -7.30 -4.00 -1.48
C PHE A 65 -5.97 -3.38 -1.90
N LEU A 66 -5.43 -2.43 -1.13
CA LEU A 66 -4.13 -1.81 -1.41
C LEU A 66 -3.00 -2.85 -1.41
N ALA A 67 -2.95 -3.74 -0.42
CA ALA A 67 -1.95 -4.80 -0.36
C ALA A 67 -2.01 -5.73 -1.59
N LEU A 68 -3.22 -6.05 -2.09
CA LEU A 68 -3.41 -6.85 -3.30
C LEU A 68 -3.11 -6.06 -4.58
N TYR A 69 -3.42 -4.77 -4.60
CA TYR A 69 -3.22 -3.90 -5.76
C TYR A 69 -1.73 -3.58 -5.99
N THR A 70 -0.95 -3.44 -4.91
CA THR A 70 0.50 -3.20 -4.97
C THR A 70 1.25 -4.44 -5.45
N ARG A 71 0.82 -5.65 -5.05
CA ARG A 71 1.43 -6.92 -5.47
C ARG A 71 0.92 -7.37 -6.84
N LYS A 72 1.19 -6.60 -7.89
CA LYS A 72 0.72 -6.94 -9.26
C LYS A 72 1.29 -8.25 -9.79
N ASP A 73 2.49 -8.63 -9.35
CA ASP A 73 3.24 -9.78 -9.87
C ASP A 73 2.90 -11.10 -9.14
N GLN A 74 2.16 -11.03 -8.04
CA GLN A 74 1.76 -12.21 -7.26
C GLN A 74 0.24 -12.34 -7.25
N PRO A 75 -0.31 -13.50 -7.64
CA PRO A 75 -1.75 -13.72 -7.55
C PRO A 75 -2.20 -13.72 -6.08
N PRO A 76 -3.39 -13.18 -5.78
CA PRO A 76 -3.99 -13.29 -4.45
C PRO A 76 -4.09 -14.75 -4.02
N THR A 77 -3.65 -15.04 -2.80
CA THR A 77 -3.82 -16.35 -2.17
C THR A 77 -5.30 -16.64 -1.92
N GLN A 78 -5.67 -17.91 -1.82
CA GLN A 78 -7.05 -18.31 -1.59
C GLN A 78 -7.63 -17.68 -0.31
N GLY A 79 -6.85 -17.60 0.77
CA GLY A 79 -7.27 -16.92 2.00
C GLY A 79 -7.54 -15.43 1.82
N GLU A 80 -6.72 -14.72 1.02
CA GLU A 80 -6.97 -13.31 0.69
C GLU A 80 -8.22 -13.14 -0.18
N ILE A 81 -8.47 -14.07 -1.10
CA ILE A 81 -9.68 -14.10 -1.93
C ILE A 81 -10.91 -14.32 -1.05
N ASP A 82 -10.86 -15.28 -0.12
CA ASP A 82 -11.99 -15.58 0.76
C ASP A 82 -12.27 -14.45 1.74
N LEU A 83 -11.22 -13.79 2.25
CA LEU A 83 -11.35 -12.58 3.06
C LEU A 83 -11.93 -11.42 2.24
N ALA A 84 -11.42 -11.17 1.02
CA ALA A 84 -11.94 -10.13 0.14
C ALA A 84 -13.39 -10.39 -0.29
N ARG A 85 -13.80 -11.65 -0.39
CA ARG A 85 -15.18 -12.05 -0.70
C ARG A 85 -16.11 -12.05 0.50
N GLY A 86 -15.59 -11.90 1.72
CA GLY A 86 -16.39 -11.99 2.94
C GLY A 86 -16.86 -13.42 3.25
N ASN A 87 -16.20 -14.43 2.66
CA ASN A 87 -16.41 -15.84 3.02
C ASN A 87 -15.80 -16.15 4.39
N VAL A 88 -14.74 -15.42 4.75
CA VAL A 88 -14.14 -15.45 6.10
C VAL A 88 -14.48 -14.13 6.80
N PRO A 89 -15.02 -14.18 8.02
CA PRO A 89 -15.26 -12.98 8.82
C PRO A 89 -13.96 -12.21 9.08
N ALA A 90 -13.99 -10.89 8.94
CA ALA A 90 -12.81 -10.04 9.14
C ALA A 90 -12.31 -10.03 10.60
N ASP A 91 -13.14 -10.44 11.54
CA ASP A 91 -12.88 -10.64 12.96
C ASP A 91 -12.36 -12.04 13.30
N GLY A 92 -12.33 -12.96 12.32
CA GLY A 92 -11.72 -14.27 12.44
C GLY A 92 -10.22 -14.17 12.72
N GLU A 93 -9.70 -15.13 13.49
CA GLU A 93 -8.30 -15.14 13.93
C GLU A 93 -7.30 -15.09 12.76
N ALA A 94 -7.61 -15.79 11.66
CA ALA A 94 -6.81 -15.77 10.44
C ALA A 94 -6.80 -14.39 9.73
N ALA A 95 -7.94 -13.72 9.70
CA ALA A 95 -8.08 -12.38 9.11
C ALA A 95 -7.32 -11.34 9.95
N LYS A 96 -7.49 -11.40 11.29
CA LYS A 96 -6.75 -10.57 12.25
C LYS A 96 -5.24 -10.79 12.15
N ALA A 97 -4.79 -12.04 12.07
CA ALA A 97 -3.38 -12.37 11.93
C ALA A 97 -2.79 -11.81 10.63
N TYR A 98 -3.52 -11.93 9.52
CA TYR A 98 -3.08 -11.40 8.23
C TYR A 98 -3.04 -9.87 8.22
N LEU A 99 -4.12 -9.22 8.65
CA LEU A 99 -4.20 -7.75 8.72
C LEU A 99 -3.17 -7.17 9.69
N GLY A 100 -2.98 -7.84 10.83
CA GLY A 100 -1.94 -7.48 11.80
C GLY A 100 -0.53 -7.56 11.22
N LYS A 101 -0.23 -8.56 10.38
CA LYS A 101 1.05 -8.61 9.65
C LYS A 101 1.24 -7.41 8.73
N VAL A 102 0.21 -7.04 7.97
CA VAL A 102 0.25 -5.88 7.06
C VAL A 102 0.45 -4.58 7.83
N GLU A 103 -0.26 -4.40 8.94
CA GLU A 103 -0.15 -3.21 9.80
C GLU A 103 1.21 -3.13 10.48
N ASN A 104 1.71 -4.23 11.04
CA ASN A 104 3.02 -4.28 11.67
C ASN A 104 4.14 -3.97 10.68
N ALA A 105 4.06 -4.48 9.45
CA ALA A 105 5.03 -4.15 8.41
C ALA A 105 5.01 -2.65 8.08
N ALA A 106 3.82 -2.06 7.91
CA ALA A 106 3.67 -0.63 7.66
C ALA A 106 4.19 0.23 8.83
N SER A 107 3.85 -0.12 10.08
CA SER A 107 4.34 0.57 11.27
C SER A 107 5.85 0.44 11.46
N SER A 108 6.44 -0.70 11.12
CA SER A 108 7.89 -0.89 11.16
C SER A 108 8.59 0.02 10.16
N ILE A 109 8.06 0.13 8.94
CA ILE A 109 8.58 1.03 7.90
C ILE A 109 8.50 2.48 8.38
N LEU A 110 7.33 2.93 8.86
CA LEU A 110 7.18 4.29 9.37
C LEU A 110 8.16 4.60 10.51
N LYS A 111 8.33 3.68 11.47
CA LYS A 111 9.31 3.83 12.55
C LYS A 111 10.76 3.89 12.04
N SER A 112 11.11 3.11 11.02
CA SER A 112 12.44 3.19 10.41
C SER A 112 12.66 4.52 9.70
N LEU A 113 11.65 5.05 9.00
CA LEU A 113 11.71 6.35 8.33
C LEU A 113 11.77 7.49 9.35
N GLU A 114 11.01 7.43 10.44
CA GLU A 114 11.11 8.40 11.53
C GLU A 114 12.49 8.36 12.20
N ARG A 115 13.09 7.18 12.38
CA ARG A 115 14.46 7.06 12.87
C ARG A 115 15.46 7.65 11.90
N GLN A 116 15.30 7.43 10.60
CA GLN A 116 16.15 8.05 9.57
C GLN A 116 15.99 9.57 9.56
N ALA A 117 14.75 10.07 9.61
CA ALA A 117 14.47 11.51 9.67
C ALA A 117 15.05 12.16 10.94
N LYS A 118 14.94 11.49 12.10
CA LYS A 118 15.55 11.95 13.36
C LYS A 118 17.08 11.92 13.33
N LYS A 119 17.68 10.90 12.70
CA LYS A 119 19.14 10.83 12.50
C LYS A 119 19.63 11.89 11.52
N ALA A 120 18.86 12.18 10.47
CA ALA A 120 19.13 13.27 9.54
C ALA A 120 18.93 14.67 10.16
N GLN A 121 18.27 14.75 11.32
CA GLN A 121 18.08 15.97 12.11
C GLN A 121 19.13 16.19 13.20
N GLY A 122 20.12 15.29 13.35
CA GLY A 122 21.26 15.58 14.21
C GLY A 122 22.08 16.73 13.62
N ASP A 123 22.51 17.68 14.46
CA ASP A 123 23.48 18.68 14.05
C ASP A 123 24.70 17.96 13.47
N PHE A 124 25.09 18.36 12.26
CA PHE A 124 26.28 17.81 11.62
C PHE A 124 27.50 18.14 12.50
N ASP A 125 28.05 17.11 13.13
CA ASP A 125 29.25 17.21 13.94
C ASP A 125 30.47 16.92 13.06
N GLN A 126 31.16 18.00 12.69
CA GLN A 126 32.36 17.95 11.86
C GLN A 126 33.47 17.07 12.46
N GLU A 127 33.58 17.03 13.80
CA GLU A 127 34.62 16.25 14.48
C GLU A 127 34.33 14.76 14.37
N ILE A 128 33.08 14.37 14.57
CA ILE A 128 32.62 12.98 14.38
C ILE A 128 32.79 12.55 12.92
N PHE A 129 32.42 13.41 11.97
CA PHE A 129 32.57 13.13 10.55
C PHE A 129 34.04 12.91 10.15
N ASN A 130 34.93 13.82 10.56
CA ASN A 130 36.36 13.72 10.26
C ASN A 130 36.99 12.46 10.86
N ASN A 131 36.61 12.08 12.08
CA ASN A 131 37.10 10.87 12.73
C ASN A 131 36.66 9.61 11.98
N LEU A 132 35.38 9.52 11.60
CA LEU A 132 34.86 8.38 10.81
C LEU A 132 35.47 8.32 9.40
N LEU A 133 35.73 9.47 8.78
CA LEU A 133 36.38 9.54 7.47
C LEU A 133 37.84 9.07 7.55
N ALA A 134 38.58 9.49 8.56
CA ALA A 134 39.95 9.05 8.79
C ALA A 134 40.01 7.54 9.08
N GLU A 135 39.10 7.01 9.89
CA GLU A 135 38.97 5.57 10.13
C GLU A 135 38.68 4.79 8.84
N TRP A 136 37.79 5.30 7.98
CA TRP A 136 37.48 4.68 6.70
C TRP A 136 38.68 4.69 5.73
N ILE A 137 39.41 5.81 5.64
CA ILE A 137 40.63 5.93 4.82
C ILE A 137 41.66 4.88 5.26
N VAL A 138 41.89 4.73 6.56
CA VAL A 138 42.84 3.76 7.13
C VAL A 138 42.35 2.31 6.92
N ALA A 139 41.07 2.04 7.18
CA ALA A 139 40.51 0.69 7.10
C ALA A 139 40.41 0.16 5.66
N CYS A 140 40.21 1.06 4.68
CA CYS A 140 40.10 0.71 3.27
C CYS A 140 41.38 1.02 2.46
N ASP A 141 42.48 1.37 3.13
CA ASP A 141 43.78 1.75 2.55
C ASP A 141 43.62 2.73 1.37
N GLN A 142 42.71 3.70 1.54
CA GLN A 142 42.42 4.68 0.50
C GLN A 142 43.47 5.79 0.57
N PRO A 143 43.91 6.33 -0.58
CA PRO A 143 44.75 7.51 -0.57
C PRO A 143 43.96 8.73 -0.10
N PHE A 144 44.64 9.68 0.56
CA PHE A 144 43.98 10.86 1.14
C PHE A 144 43.31 11.76 0.09
N ASP A 145 43.70 11.66 -1.19
CA ASP A 145 43.08 12.37 -2.31
C ASP A 145 41.75 11.73 -2.77
N ALA A 146 41.39 10.56 -2.25
CA ALA A 146 40.13 9.89 -2.60
C ALA A 146 38.90 10.72 -2.25
N VAL A 147 39.00 11.59 -1.23
CA VAL A 147 37.91 12.49 -0.82
C VAL A 147 37.76 13.70 -1.74
N GLU A 148 38.76 13.99 -2.57
CA GLU A 148 38.74 15.08 -3.55
C GLU A 148 38.21 14.63 -4.92
N LYS A 149 37.97 13.32 -5.09
CA LYS A 149 37.49 12.77 -6.35
C LYS A 149 36.05 13.22 -6.64
N PRO A 150 35.71 13.58 -7.89
CA PRO A 150 34.37 14.05 -8.26
C PRO A 150 33.24 13.08 -7.87
N GLU A 151 33.51 11.78 -7.88
CA GLU A 151 32.56 10.74 -7.49
C GLU A 151 32.24 10.78 -6.00
N PHE A 152 33.23 11.09 -5.16
CA PHE A 152 33.05 11.21 -3.72
C PHE A 152 32.33 12.52 -3.37
N ILE A 153 32.71 13.63 -4.01
CA ILE A 153 32.05 14.94 -3.83
C ILE A 153 30.55 14.83 -4.19
N ARG A 154 30.20 14.20 -5.31
CA ARG A 154 28.81 13.97 -5.71
C ARG A 154 28.02 13.03 -4.81
N LEU A 155 28.69 12.21 -4.00
CA LEU A 155 28.03 11.36 -3.01
C LEU A 155 27.69 12.15 -1.74
N MET A 156 28.41 13.25 -1.48
CA MET A 156 28.30 14.08 -0.28
C MET A 156 27.41 15.33 -0.48
N ASP A 157 27.20 15.76 -1.71
CA ASP A 157 26.20 16.79 -2.13
C ASP A 157 24.77 16.23 -2.22
#